data_AF-A0A1H9QQS5-F1
#
_entry.id   AF-A0A1H9QQS5-F1
#
_cell.length_a   1.000
_cell.length_b   1.000
_cell.length_c   1.000
_cell.angle_alpha   90.00
_cell.angle_beta   90.00
_cell.angle_gamma   90.00
#
_symmetry.space_group_name_H-M   'P 1'
#
loop_
_entity.id
_entity.type
_entity.pdbx_description
1 polymer ?
#
loop_
_entity_poly.entity_id
_entity_poly.type
_entity_poly.pdbx_seq_one_letter_code
_entity_poly.pdbx_strand_id
1 'polypeptide(L)'
;MTRKKKTRSLADKVTIKTGRRKDYKKWRHDNPDQVTSSRRFVAKKQQQRKLQALRKLARQQSGQDIAIHPDKDTDNPPGDRS
;
A
#
# COMPACT_ATOMS: atom_id res chain seq x y z
N MET A 1 40.15 -17.63 19.76
CA MET A 1 39.17 -18.07 18.74
C MET A 1 37.81 -17.43 19.02
N THR A 2 37.63 -16.16 18.64
CA THR A 2 36.43 -15.37 19.00
C THR A 2 35.24 -15.72 18.11
N ARG A 3 34.02 -15.62 18.66
CA ARG A 3 32.73 -15.99 18.03
C ARG A 3 32.42 -15.22 16.74
N LYS A 4 33.23 -14.22 16.36
CA LYS A 4 33.10 -13.44 15.12
C LYS A 4 33.25 -14.29 13.85
N LYS A 5 34.03 -15.40 13.89
CA LYS A 5 34.16 -16.35 12.77
C LYS A 5 33.10 -17.48 12.76
N LYS A 6 32.32 -17.68 13.84
CA LYS A 6 31.35 -18.79 13.97
C LYS A 6 29.95 -18.48 13.44
N THR A 7 29.66 -17.26 13.01
CA THR A 7 28.42 -16.93 12.30
C THR A 7 28.76 -16.43 10.90
N ARG A 8 28.66 -17.30 9.89
CA ARG A 8 28.70 -16.87 8.47
C ARG A 8 27.64 -15.80 8.27
N SER A 9 28.03 -14.65 7.71
CA SER A 9 27.10 -13.58 7.34
C SER A 9 25.93 -14.16 6.54
N LEU A 10 24.71 -13.79 6.91
CA LEU A 10 23.51 -14.21 6.18
C LEU A 10 23.48 -13.64 4.75
N ALA A 11 24.21 -12.55 4.48
CA ALA A 11 24.22 -11.88 3.17
C ALA A 11 24.88 -12.74 2.09
N ASP A 12 25.92 -13.49 2.46
CA ASP A 12 26.69 -14.36 1.55
C ASP A 12 26.23 -15.82 1.61
N LYS A 13 25.10 -16.11 2.28
CA LYS A 13 24.46 -17.42 2.15
C LYS A 13 23.98 -17.59 0.71
N VAL A 14 24.33 -18.74 0.14
CA VAL A 14 23.94 -19.14 -1.21
C VAL A 14 22.44 -19.43 -1.23
N THR A 15 21.76 -18.95 -2.26
CA THR A 15 20.37 -19.32 -2.55
C THR A 15 20.33 -19.94 -3.95
N ILE A 16 19.42 -20.88 -4.16
CA ILE A 16 19.31 -21.63 -5.43
C ILE A 16 19.08 -20.69 -6.64
N LYS A 17 18.40 -19.56 -6.43
CA LYS A 17 18.01 -18.63 -7.49
C LYS A 17 19.11 -17.67 -7.91
N THR A 18 19.89 -17.14 -6.96
CA THR A 18 20.83 -16.03 -7.22
C THR A 18 22.27 -16.30 -6.84
N GLY A 19 22.57 -17.46 -6.26
CA GLY A 19 23.92 -17.77 -5.77
C GLY A 19 24.34 -16.99 -4.50
N ARG A 20 23.78 -15.81 -4.21
CA ARG A 20 23.94 -15.08 -2.94
C ARG A 20 22.65 -14.37 -2.52
N ARG A 21 22.36 -14.34 -1.20
CA ARG A 21 21.13 -13.77 -0.65
C ARG A 21 20.96 -12.28 -0.97
N LYS A 22 22.05 -11.50 -0.98
CA LYS A 22 22.01 -10.05 -1.29
C LYS A 22 21.50 -9.74 -2.70
N ASP A 23 21.75 -10.64 -3.66
CA ASP A 23 21.39 -10.46 -5.07
C ASP A 23 19.89 -10.77 -5.34
N TYR A 24 19.20 -11.40 -4.37
CA TYR A 24 17.78 -11.78 -4.48
C TYR A 24 16.83 -10.60 -4.71
N LYS A 25 17.18 -9.39 -4.23
CA LYS A 25 16.37 -8.20 -4.49
C LYS A 25 16.39 -7.84 -5.97
N LYS A 26 17.59 -7.74 -6.57
CA LYS A 26 17.74 -7.44 -8.00
C LYS A 26 17.09 -8.52 -8.86
N TRP A 27 17.38 -9.79 -8.59
CA TRP A 27 16.80 -10.92 -9.33
C TRP A 27 15.26 -10.95 -9.29
N ARG A 28 14.63 -10.57 -8.17
CA ARG A 28 13.17 -10.44 -8.06
C ARG A 28 12.58 -9.34 -8.96
N HIS A 29 13.33 -8.27 -9.18
CA HIS A 29 12.90 -7.21 -10.09
C HIS A 29 13.08 -7.65 -11.55
N ASP A 30 14.17 -8.36 -11.84
CA ASP A 30 14.46 -8.89 -13.17
C ASP A 30 13.53 -10.08 -13.54
N ASN A 31 12.91 -10.75 -12.56
CA ASN A 31 12.02 -11.92 -12.73
C ASN A 31 10.71 -11.77 -11.93
N PRO A 32 9.81 -10.85 -12.31
CA PRO A 32 8.60 -10.53 -11.54
C PRO A 32 7.63 -11.71 -11.40
N ASP A 33 7.52 -12.57 -12.41
CA ASP A 33 6.55 -13.66 -12.43
C ASP A 33 6.95 -14.85 -11.57
N GLN A 34 8.25 -14.98 -11.24
CA GLN A 34 8.77 -16.13 -10.50
C GLN A 34 8.66 -16.02 -8.99
N VAL A 35 8.26 -14.85 -8.47
CA VAL A 35 8.04 -14.62 -7.04
C VAL A 35 6.69 -13.99 -6.82
N THR A 36 5.68 -14.86 -6.74
CA THR A 36 4.33 -14.46 -6.36
C THR A 36 4.06 -14.81 -4.90
N SER A 37 3.25 -14.00 -4.24
CA SER A 37 2.71 -14.33 -2.92
C SER A 37 1.72 -15.48 -3.02
N SER A 38 1.65 -16.34 -1.99
CA SER A 38 0.74 -17.49 -1.99
C SER A 38 -0.74 -17.09 -2.13
N ARG A 39 -1.55 -17.97 -2.74
CA ARG A 39 -2.99 -17.76 -2.97
C ARG A 39 -3.73 -17.38 -1.68
N ARG A 40 -3.43 -18.05 -0.57
CA ARG A 40 -4.01 -17.77 0.75
C ARG A 40 -3.70 -16.34 1.21
N PHE A 41 -2.49 -15.85 0.98
CA PHE A 41 -2.11 -14.48 1.35
C PHE A 41 -2.87 -13.44 0.53
N VAL A 42 -3.01 -13.68 -0.78
CA VAL A 42 -3.77 -12.80 -1.69
C VAL A 42 -5.25 -12.74 -1.27
N ALA A 43 -5.88 -13.89 -1.04
CA ALA A 43 -7.27 -13.97 -0.60
C ALA A 43 -7.50 -13.24 0.74
N LYS A 44 -6.61 -13.46 1.73
CA LYS A 44 -6.65 -12.73 3.01
C LYS A 44 -6.59 -11.22 2.80
N LYS A 45 -5.69 -10.73 1.93
CA LYS A 45 -5.53 -9.30 1.66
C LYS A 45 -6.74 -8.70 0.94
N GLN A 46 -7.35 -9.45 0.02
CA GLN A 46 -8.58 -9.04 -0.65
C GLN A 46 -9.73 -8.87 0.36
N GLN A 47 -9.92 -9.85 1.25
CA GLN A 47 -10.90 -9.76 2.34
C GLN A 47 -10.64 -8.56 3.26
N GLN A 48 -9.38 -8.34 3.64
CA GLN A 48 -9.00 -7.19 4.48
C GLN A 48 -9.36 -5.85 3.82
N ARG A 49 -9.07 -5.69 2.51
CA ARG A 49 -9.42 -4.47 1.76
C ARG A 49 -10.94 -4.28 1.65
N LYS A 50 -11.69 -5.36 1.44
CA LYS A 50 -13.16 -5.33 1.40
C LYS A 50 -13.73 -4.80 2.73
N LEU A 51 -13.28 -5.35 3.85
CA LEU A 51 -13.70 -4.88 5.19
C LEU A 51 -13.29 -3.43 5.45
N GLN A 52 -12.10 -3.03 5.01
CA GLN A 52 -11.64 -1.65 5.14
C GLN A 52 -12.49 -0.68 4.32
N ALA A 53 -12.87 -1.05 3.10
CA ALA A 53 -13.77 -0.25 2.26
C ALA A 53 -15.14 -0.07 2.92
N LEU A 54 -15.71 -1.14 3.47
CA LEU A 54 -16.98 -1.07 4.22
C LEU A 54 -16.87 -0.13 5.43
N ARG A 55 -15.78 -0.21 6.20
CA ARG A 55 -15.56 0.69 7.34
C ARG A 55 -15.37 2.16 6.91
N LYS A 56 -14.72 2.40 5.78
CA LYS A 56 -14.57 3.75 5.22
C LYS A 56 -15.92 4.31 4.79
N LEU A 57 -16.73 3.51 4.10
CA LEU A 57 -18.09 3.90 3.69
C LEU A 57 -18.96 4.22 4.91
N ALA A 58 -18.98 3.34 5.91
CA ALA A 58 -19.74 3.56 7.13
C ALA A 58 -19.32 4.87 7.84
N ARG A 59 -18.02 5.18 7.86
CA ARG A 59 -17.51 6.44 8.41
C ARG A 59 -17.96 7.65 7.61
N GLN A 60 -17.98 7.55 6.29
CA GLN A 60 -18.49 8.63 5.43
C GLN A 60 -19.98 8.86 5.68
N GLN A 61 -20.77 7.79 5.81
CA GLN A 61 -22.20 7.87 6.08
C GLN A 61 -22.52 8.39 7.49
N SER A 62 -21.71 8.08 8.50
CA SER A 62 -21.88 8.58 9.87
C SER A 62 -21.27 9.96 10.10
N GLY A 63 -20.51 10.50 9.14
CA GLY A 63 -19.86 11.78 9.25
C GLY A 63 -20.87 12.93 9.17
N GLN A 64 -20.59 14.04 9.83
CA GLN A 64 -21.33 15.27 9.59
C GLN A 64 -20.99 15.78 8.19
N ASP A 65 -22.01 16.13 7.42
CA ASP A 65 -21.82 16.76 6.12
C ASP A 65 -21.37 18.20 6.35
N ILE A 66 -20.12 18.49 5.99
CA ILE A 66 -19.55 19.82 6.11
C ILE A 66 -19.52 20.37 4.68
N ALA A 67 -20.27 21.45 4.44
CA ALA A 67 -20.19 22.18 3.18
C ALA A 67 -18.79 22.81 3.06
N ILE A 68 -17.88 22.12 2.39
CA ILE A 68 -16.52 22.61 2.10
C ILE A 68 -16.57 23.78 1.11
N HIS A 69 -17.65 23.86 0.33
CA HIS A 69 -17.95 24.98 -0.56
C HIS A 69 -19.35 25.51 -0.24
N PRO A 70 -19.48 26.68 0.40
CA PRO A 70 -20.76 27.37 0.40
C PRO A 70 -21.07 27.78 -1.05
N ASP A 71 -22.28 27.49 -1.52
CA ASP A 71 -22.76 27.94 -2.83
C ASP A 71 -22.69 29.47 -2.87
N LYS A 72 -21.95 30.00 -3.86
CA LYS A 72 -21.72 31.44 -4.06
C LYS A 72 -22.94 32.12 -4.72
N ASP A 73 -24.14 31.90 -4.19
CA ASP A 73 -25.35 32.53 -4.74
C ASP A 73 -25.81 33.78 -3.97
N THR A 74 -25.04 34.24 -2.97
CA THR A 74 -25.40 35.40 -2.14
C THR A 74 -24.61 36.69 -2.41
N ASP A 75 -23.74 36.74 -3.43
CA ASP A 75 -22.96 37.95 -3.76
C ASP A 75 -23.14 38.38 -5.23
N ASN A 76 -24.39 38.50 -5.69
CA ASN A 76 -24.67 39.26 -6.92
C ASN A 76 -25.36 40.58 -6.49
N PRO A 77 -24.67 41.73 -6.54
CA PRO A 77 -25.30 42.99 -6.21
C PRO A 77 -26.43 43.28 -7.22
N PRO A 78 -27.58 43.82 -6.80
CA PRO A 78 -28.67 44.15 -7.72
C PRO A 78 -28.28 45.41 -8.50
N GLY A 79 -27.50 45.22 -9.56
CA GLY A 79 -27.16 46.23 -10.53
C GLY A 79 -27.87 45.97 -11.85
N ASP A 80 -28.76 46.89 -12.20
CA ASP A 80 -29.25 47.17 -13.55
C ASP A 80 -30.39 46.30 -14.10
N ARG A 81 -31.62 46.68 -13.72
CA ARG A 81 -32.79 46.59 -14.59
C ARG A 81 -33.61 47.87 -14.45
N SER A 82 -33.40 48.84 -15.34
CA SER A 82 -34.39 49.72 -16.02
C SER A 82 -33.74 51.05 -16.38
#